data_AF-A0AA88GDL5-F1
#
_entry.id   AF-A0AA88GDL5-F1
#
_cell.length_a   1.000
_cell.length_b   1.000
_cell.length_c   1.000
_cell.angle_alpha   90.00
_cell.angle_beta   90.00
_cell.angle_gamma   90.00
#
_symmetry.space_group_name_H-M   'P 1'
#
loop_
_entity.id
_entity.type
_entity.pdbx_description
1 polymer ?
#
loop_
_entity_poly.entity_id
_entity_poly.type
_entity_poly.pdbx_seq_one_letter_code
_entity_poly.pdbx_strand_id
1 'polypeptide(L)'
;MSSDKASSSVMNSTNSNRQEMLRKKFCKDYNLPISITTSPYFEYYLDLYDDYLGCRRQWNTMLQIVDQQFRSSEGLFSLVVNDSVYRILNIIENSDIYVNYFNSSKVKPEEIWVTNYLKYYPNANVSANNLEPFFPNLTNVQQEVYTGNYDGFSFVSVDMTSANFNIMRFVDPELTLNCKTYKELIRFGLKSKLEDPNNNYQTMHKLDVDSLLKDVQNDDSPFFKYVTDAKYLRQVVFGKLSPKRQQVIQKCVMRSLIKLLLEKADQCDNPIVKKYLTTDRFGSCTADEIVIRVSDTKRDNIAEQLSKQDQLLHTNILMKFIRDTIDSEPYLQQVTFRVEGFTLQQIKSSKLGDKAVGYVKEYINDQMLGEKSHSEHRGLLNVEFKGVTNYLFPQVFKHYFGKEIQVNDRKFLLDGQFIATLDEPIF
;
A
#
# COMPACT_ATOMS: atom_id res chain seq x y z
N MET A 1 44.22 -9.63 33.42
CA MET A 1 43.45 -8.39 33.12
C MET A 1 43.37 -8.05 31.63
N SER A 2 43.82 -8.93 30.72
CA SER A 2 43.82 -8.69 29.26
C SER A 2 42.81 -9.55 28.47
N SER A 3 42.06 -10.45 29.13
CA SER A 3 41.04 -11.31 28.50
C SER A 3 39.61 -10.72 28.52
N ASP A 4 39.29 -9.82 29.45
CA ASP A 4 37.91 -9.33 29.65
C ASP A 4 37.52 -8.15 28.75
N LYS A 5 38.49 -7.40 28.19
CA LYS A 5 38.20 -6.29 27.26
C LYS A 5 37.91 -6.75 25.83
N ALA A 6 38.41 -7.92 25.43
CA ALA A 6 38.19 -8.48 24.09
C ALA A 6 36.83 -9.18 23.97
N SER A 7 36.31 -9.79 25.04
CA SER A 7 34.97 -10.40 25.04
C SER A 7 33.86 -9.34 25.05
N SER A 8 34.06 -8.21 25.75
CA SER A 8 33.09 -7.11 25.80
C SER A 8 32.97 -6.34 24.47
N SER A 9 34.08 -6.16 23.72
CA SER A 9 34.04 -5.50 22.41
C SER A 9 33.42 -6.37 21.32
N VAL A 10 33.61 -7.69 21.39
CA VAL A 10 33.01 -8.66 20.46
C VAL A 10 31.52 -8.86 20.76
N MET A 11 31.11 -8.91 22.03
CA MET A 11 29.69 -8.96 22.40
C MET A 11 28.93 -7.66 22.05
N ASN A 12 29.57 -6.49 22.21
CA ASN A 12 28.96 -5.21 21.79
C ASN A 12 28.85 -5.08 20.26
N SER A 13 29.82 -5.59 19.48
CA SER A 13 29.75 -5.55 18.02
C SER A 13 28.74 -6.56 17.44
N THR A 14 28.60 -7.74 18.05
CA THR A 14 27.58 -8.72 17.63
C THR A 14 26.16 -8.29 17.99
N ASN A 15 25.93 -7.65 19.15
CA ASN A 15 24.63 -7.07 19.49
C ASN A 15 24.27 -5.87 18.58
N SER A 16 25.25 -5.03 18.24
CA SER A 16 25.05 -3.91 17.31
C SER A 16 24.67 -4.38 15.90
N ASN A 17 25.32 -5.42 15.40
CA ASN A 17 25.05 -5.99 14.06
C ASN A 17 23.72 -6.74 13.97
N ARG A 18 23.30 -7.43 15.05
CA ARG A 18 21.99 -8.10 15.11
C ARG A 18 20.85 -7.09 15.03
N GLN A 19 20.87 -6.08 15.90
CA GLN A 19 19.87 -5.01 15.86
C GLN A 19 19.79 -4.31 14.50
N GLU A 20 20.90 -4.19 13.75
CA GLU A 20 20.88 -3.63 12.40
C GLU A 20 20.06 -4.47 11.40
N MET A 21 20.13 -5.80 11.46
CA MET A 21 19.31 -6.68 10.61
C MET A 21 17.82 -6.52 10.93
N LEU A 22 17.49 -6.42 12.22
CA LEU A 22 16.11 -6.20 12.66
C LEU A 22 15.56 -4.85 12.20
N ARG A 23 16.37 -3.78 12.30
CA ARG A 23 16.03 -2.43 11.78
C ARG A 23 15.79 -2.45 10.27
N LYS A 24 16.66 -3.12 9.50
CA LYS A 24 16.48 -3.31 8.04
C LYS A 24 15.19 -4.04 7.72
N LYS A 25 14.90 -5.12 8.45
CA LYS A 25 13.64 -5.87 8.31
C LYS A 25 12.44 -4.98 8.63
N PHE A 26 12.48 -4.21 9.72
CA PHE A 26 11.42 -3.29 10.11
C PHE A 26 11.12 -2.24 9.03
N CYS A 27 12.14 -1.54 8.53
CA CYS A 27 11.97 -0.56 7.46
C CYS A 27 11.37 -1.19 6.21
N LYS A 28 11.79 -2.41 5.87
CA LYS A 28 11.29 -3.15 4.71
C LYS A 28 9.84 -3.60 4.89
N ASP A 29 9.52 -4.19 6.03
CA ASP A 29 8.20 -4.73 6.33
C ASP A 29 7.12 -3.64 6.28
N TYR A 30 7.43 -2.44 6.78
CA TYR A 30 6.51 -1.29 6.78
C TYR A 30 6.71 -0.32 5.60
N ASN A 31 7.68 -0.56 4.71
CA ASN A 31 8.06 0.32 3.61
C ASN A 31 8.37 1.77 4.06
N LEU A 32 9.20 1.91 5.10
CA LEU A 32 9.59 3.20 5.67
C LEU A 32 10.64 3.91 4.80
N PRO A 33 10.60 5.24 4.66
CA PRO A 33 11.60 6.03 3.94
C PRO A 33 12.87 6.27 4.80
N ILE A 34 13.38 5.22 5.43
CA ILE A 34 14.56 5.24 6.29
C ILE A 34 15.65 4.40 5.62
N SER A 35 16.64 5.06 5.03
CA SER A 35 17.76 4.40 4.35
C SER A 35 18.88 4.01 5.32
N ILE A 36 19.21 4.87 6.29
CA ILE A 36 20.26 4.61 7.28
C ILE A 36 19.63 3.90 8.49
N THR A 37 20.05 2.66 8.72
CA THR A 37 19.54 1.79 9.81
C THR A 37 20.54 1.64 10.96
N THR A 38 21.65 2.37 10.93
CA THR A 38 22.64 2.38 12.02
C THR A 38 22.25 3.41 13.08
N SER A 39 22.54 3.08 14.35
CA SER A 39 22.35 4.01 15.47
C SER A 39 23.45 5.08 15.47
N PRO A 40 23.17 6.34 15.87
CA PRO A 40 21.90 6.88 16.38
C PRO A 40 20.92 7.37 15.30
N TYR A 41 21.26 7.24 14.01
CA TYR A 41 20.49 7.83 12.92
C TYR A 41 19.12 7.17 12.74
N PHE A 42 19.05 5.86 12.92
CA PHE A 42 17.78 5.13 12.84
C PHE A 42 16.78 5.68 13.86
N GLU A 43 17.19 5.83 15.12
CA GLU A 43 16.32 6.36 16.18
C GLU A 43 15.91 7.81 15.88
N TYR A 44 16.85 8.63 15.37
CA TYR A 44 16.55 9.98 14.90
C TYR A 44 15.45 10.01 13.83
N TYR A 45 15.50 9.15 12.81
CA TYR A 45 14.47 9.12 11.76
C TYR A 45 13.14 8.54 12.25
N LEU A 46 13.18 7.56 13.16
CA LEU A 46 11.96 7.13 13.82
C LEU A 46 11.30 8.30 14.54
N ASP A 47 12.07 9.14 15.26
CA ASP A 47 11.52 10.29 15.99
C ASP A 47 10.97 11.35 15.02
N LEU A 48 11.71 11.60 13.94
CA LEU A 48 11.30 12.57 12.93
C LEU A 48 9.97 12.19 12.26
N TYR A 49 9.75 10.90 12.01
CA TYR A 49 8.59 10.41 11.25
C TYR A 49 7.47 9.85 12.11
N ASP A 50 7.57 9.80 13.44
CA ASP A 50 6.57 9.11 14.26
C ASP A 50 5.18 9.75 14.17
N ASP A 51 5.09 11.08 14.19
CA ASP A 51 3.80 11.78 13.99
C ASP A 51 3.16 11.45 12.63
N TYR A 52 4.00 11.16 11.63
CA TYR A 52 3.60 10.88 10.26
C TYR A 52 3.27 9.40 10.00
N LEU A 53 4.04 8.47 10.56
CA LEU A 53 3.97 7.03 10.26
C LEU A 53 3.62 6.15 11.47
N GLY A 54 3.64 6.68 12.69
CA GLY A 54 3.47 5.90 13.92
C GLY A 54 4.57 4.85 14.13
N CYS A 55 5.74 5.05 13.52
CA CYS A 55 6.78 4.03 13.41
C CYS A 55 7.51 3.75 14.73
N ARG A 56 7.53 4.68 15.71
CA ARG A 56 8.13 4.45 17.04
C ARG A 56 7.36 3.39 17.81
N ARG A 57 6.03 3.49 17.82
CA ARG A 57 5.17 2.50 18.48
C ARG A 57 5.34 1.13 17.84
N GLN A 58 5.32 1.07 16.50
CA GLN A 58 5.50 -0.18 15.77
C GLN A 58 6.87 -0.82 16.02
N TRP A 59 7.93 -0.01 16.07
CA TRP A 59 9.28 -0.50 16.38
C TRP A 59 9.38 -1.07 17.80
N ASN A 60 8.85 -0.35 18.79
CA ASN A 60 8.83 -0.82 20.17
C ASN A 60 8.03 -2.12 20.32
N THR A 61 6.88 -2.23 19.63
CA THR A 61 6.10 -3.47 19.56
C THR A 61 6.93 -4.61 18.99
N MET A 62 7.65 -4.40 17.88
CA MET A 62 8.51 -5.43 17.29
C MET A 62 9.60 -5.90 18.26
N LEU A 63 10.25 -4.98 18.98
CA LEU A 63 11.25 -5.32 19.99
C LEU A 63 10.65 -6.16 21.13
N GLN A 64 9.47 -5.78 21.63
CA GLN A 64 8.77 -6.54 22.68
C GLN A 64 8.42 -7.95 22.23
N ILE A 65 7.91 -8.11 21.00
CA ILE A 65 7.61 -9.43 20.42
C ILE A 65 8.87 -10.28 20.38
N VAL A 66 9.96 -9.77 19.80
CA VAL A 66 11.21 -10.53 19.65
C VAL A 66 11.79 -10.92 21.01
N ASP A 67 11.77 -10.01 21.97
CA ASP A 67 12.29 -10.27 23.31
C ASP A 67 11.45 -11.31 24.07
N GLN A 68 10.14 -11.08 24.17
CA GLN A 68 9.25 -11.87 25.02
C GLN A 68 8.85 -13.20 24.39
N GLN A 69 8.55 -13.23 23.09
CA GLN A 69 7.99 -14.41 22.43
C GLN A 69 9.04 -15.24 21.71
N PHE A 70 10.13 -14.59 21.26
CA PHE A 70 11.19 -15.25 20.50
C PHE A 70 12.51 -15.30 21.26
N ARG A 71 12.52 -15.03 22.58
CA ARG A 71 13.69 -15.12 23.47
C ARG A 71 14.88 -14.32 22.94
N SER A 72 14.57 -13.11 22.47
CA SER A 72 15.51 -12.18 21.83
C SER A 72 16.16 -12.73 20.54
N SER A 73 15.60 -13.79 19.93
CA SER A 73 16.10 -14.40 18.70
C SER A 73 15.39 -13.84 17.46
N GLU A 74 16.02 -12.84 16.86
CA GLU A 74 15.57 -12.22 15.58
C GLU A 74 15.51 -13.23 14.43
N GLY A 75 16.43 -14.20 14.42
CA GLY A 75 16.48 -15.26 13.43
C GLY A 75 15.30 -16.21 13.55
N LEU A 76 14.92 -16.59 14.78
CA LEU A 76 13.74 -17.44 15.01
C LEU A 76 12.45 -16.70 14.66
N PHE A 77 12.34 -15.42 15.05
CA PHE A 77 11.23 -14.57 14.64
C PHE A 77 11.07 -14.53 13.11
N SER A 78 12.16 -14.25 12.40
CA SER A 78 12.16 -14.20 10.94
C SER A 78 11.83 -15.56 10.31
N LEU A 79 12.33 -16.65 10.88
CA LEU A 79 12.07 -18.02 10.41
C LEU A 79 10.58 -18.35 10.50
N VAL A 80 9.95 -18.17 11.66
CA VAL A 80 8.52 -18.49 11.86
C VAL A 80 7.64 -17.68 10.93
N VAL A 81 7.89 -16.37 10.82
CA VAL A 81 7.11 -15.48 9.95
C VAL A 81 7.26 -15.86 8.48
N ASN A 82 8.50 -16.09 8.01
CA ASN A 82 8.75 -16.44 6.62
C ASN A 82 8.19 -17.82 6.27
N ASP A 83 8.41 -18.83 7.11
CA ASP A 83 7.91 -20.18 6.88
C ASP A 83 6.38 -20.22 6.77
N SER A 84 5.68 -19.38 7.53
CA SER A 84 4.22 -19.25 7.48
C SER A 84 3.73 -18.67 6.15
N VAL A 85 4.44 -17.66 5.63
CA VAL A 85 4.20 -17.10 4.29
C VAL A 85 4.49 -18.13 3.20
N TYR A 86 5.61 -18.85 3.31
CA TYR A 86 5.98 -19.90 2.37
C TYR A 86 5.02 -21.09 2.40
N ARG A 87 4.41 -21.39 3.55
CA ARG A 87 3.36 -22.41 3.66
C ARG A 87 2.13 -22.02 2.83
N ILE A 88 1.67 -20.77 2.92
CA ILE A 88 0.56 -20.26 2.10
C ILE A 88 0.89 -20.38 0.62
N LEU A 89 2.06 -19.86 0.23
CA LEU A 89 2.55 -19.91 -1.15
C LEU A 89 2.54 -21.33 -1.71
N ASN A 90 3.17 -22.27 -0.99
CA ASN A 90 3.28 -23.65 -1.44
C ASN A 90 1.92 -24.32 -1.60
N ILE A 91 0.95 -24.05 -0.73
CA ILE A 91 -0.40 -24.63 -0.86
C ILE A 91 -1.10 -24.07 -2.12
N ILE A 92 -1.04 -22.76 -2.34
CA ILE A 92 -1.68 -22.14 -3.51
C ILE A 92 -0.98 -22.58 -4.80
N GLU A 93 0.34 -22.53 -4.87
CA GLU A 93 1.13 -22.86 -6.07
C GLU A 93 0.93 -24.30 -6.55
N ASN A 94 0.60 -25.22 -5.64
CA ASN A 94 0.33 -26.63 -5.97
C ASN A 94 -1.17 -26.96 -6.09
N SER A 95 -2.07 -25.97 -5.95
CA SER A 95 -3.51 -26.18 -6.11
C SER A 95 -3.90 -26.33 -7.58
N ASP A 96 -4.89 -27.19 -7.86
CA ASP A 96 -5.38 -27.40 -9.23
C ASP A 96 -5.93 -26.12 -9.86
N ILE A 97 -6.65 -25.31 -9.07
CA ILE A 97 -7.19 -24.02 -9.52
C ILE A 97 -6.06 -23.06 -9.92
N TYR A 98 -4.94 -23.03 -9.19
CA TYR A 98 -3.81 -22.20 -9.55
C TYR A 98 -3.12 -22.73 -10.81
N VAL A 99 -2.76 -24.02 -10.84
CA VAL A 99 -1.94 -24.58 -11.93
C VAL A 99 -2.72 -24.64 -13.25
N ASN A 100 -3.95 -25.16 -13.21
CA ASN A 100 -4.69 -25.52 -14.42
C ASN A 100 -5.61 -24.40 -14.92
N TYR A 101 -5.96 -23.44 -14.07
CA TYR A 101 -6.84 -22.32 -14.43
C TYR A 101 -6.16 -20.96 -14.32
N PHE A 102 -5.76 -20.54 -13.11
CA PHE A 102 -5.26 -19.19 -12.90
C PHE A 102 -3.90 -18.93 -13.54
N ASN A 103 -2.94 -19.83 -13.42
CA ASN A 103 -1.57 -19.72 -13.95
C ASN A 103 -1.37 -20.44 -15.29
N SER A 104 -2.44 -20.97 -15.87
CA SER A 104 -2.39 -21.71 -17.13
C SER A 104 -2.19 -20.78 -18.32
N SER A 105 -1.33 -21.18 -19.26
CA SER A 105 -1.18 -20.48 -20.55
C SER A 105 -2.38 -20.65 -21.48
N LYS A 106 -3.25 -21.64 -21.20
CA LYS A 106 -4.45 -21.94 -22.00
C LYS A 106 -5.61 -20.98 -21.74
N VAL A 107 -5.61 -20.32 -20.57
CA VAL A 107 -6.67 -19.41 -20.16
C VAL A 107 -6.09 -17.99 -20.11
N LYS A 108 -6.67 -17.05 -20.85
CA LYS A 108 -6.24 -15.65 -20.78
C LYS A 108 -6.79 -14.99 -19.51
N PRO A 109 -6.05 -14.07 -18.86
CA PRO A 109 -6.57 -13.36 -17.69
C PRO A 109 -7.89 -12.62 -17.96
N GLU A 110 -8.05 -12.09 -19.17
CA GLU A 110 -9.28 -11.45 -19.65
C GLU A 110 -10.48 -12.40 -19.66
N GLU A 111 -10.28 -13.68 -20.02
CA GLU A 111 -11.32 -14.71 -20.00
C GLU A 111 -11.77 -14.99 -18.56
N ILE A 112 -10.82 -15.04 -17.62
CA ILE A 112 -11.11 -15.21 -16.19
C ILE A 112 -12.00 -14.06 -15.67
N TRP A 113 -11.67 -12.84 -16.05
CA TRP A 113 -12.48 -11.67 -15.71
C TRP A 113 -13.89 -11.77 -16.33
N VAL A 114 -13.99 -12.08 -17.64
CA VAL A 114 -15.29 -12.24 -18.33
C VAL A 114 -16.16 -13.30 -17.65
N THR A 115 -15.60 -14.46 -17.33
CA THR A 115 -16.32 -15.54 -16.64
C THR A 115 -16.89 -15.05 -15.31
N ASN A 116 -16.10 -14.32 -14.52
CA ASN A 116 -16.57 -13.81 -13.23
C ASN A 116 -17.57 -12.66 -13.38
N TYR A 117 -17.42 -11.79 -14.39
CA TYR A 117 -18.38 -10.73 -14.69
C TYR A 117 -19.75 -11.30 -15.09
N LEU A 118 -19.76 -12.31 -15.97
CA LEU A 118 -20.98 -12.95 -16.45
C LEU A 118 -21.76 -13.71 -15.37
N LYS A 119 -21.14 -14.09 -14.24
CA LYS A 119 -21.86 -14.64 -13.08
C LYS A 119 -22.91 -13.66 -12.52
N TYR A 120 -22.65 -12.35 -12.65
CA TYR A 120 -23.54 -11.29 -12.17
C TYR A 120 -24.39 -10.70 -13.29
N TYR A 121 -23.87 -10.67 -14.52
CA TYR A 121 -24.56 -10.12 -15.69
C TYR A 121 -24.61 -11.15 -16.83
N PRO A 122 -25.42 -12.23 -16.71
CA PRO A 122 -25.42 -13.35 -17.66
C PRO A 122 -25.82 -12.95 -19.09
N ASN A 123 -26.52 -11.84 -19.25
CA ASN A 123 -26.97 -11.32 -20.55
C ASN A 123 -26.04 -10.26 -21.15
N ALA A 124 -24.91 -9.95 -20.51
CA ALA A 124 -23.98 -8.95 -21.03
C ALA A 124 -23.26 -9.47 -22.28
N ASN A 125 -23.23 -8.65 -23.33
CA ASN A 125 -22.50 -8.96 -24.55
C ASN A 125 -21.01 -8.58 -24.41
N VAL A 126 -20.25 -9.41 -23.71
CA VAL A 126 -18.82 -9.19 -23.46
C VAL A 126 -18.00 -10.42 -23.86
N SER A 127 -16.85 -10.20 -24.50
CA SER A 127 -15.96 -11.27 -24.94
C SER A 127 -14.50 -10.89 -24.69
N ALA A 128 -13.71 -11.83 -24.19
CA ALA A 128 -12.29 -11.62 -23.93
C ALA A 128 -11.47 -11.32 -25.20
N ASN A 129 -11.97 -11.72 -26.38
CA ASN A 129 -11.33 -11.43 -27.65
C ASN A 129 -11.57 -10.00 -28.15
N ASN A 130 -12.54 -9.29 -27.56
CA ASN A 130 -12.90 -7.93 -27.98
C ASN A 130 -13.44 -7.12 -26.80
N LEU A 131 -12.54 -6.74 -25.88
CA LEU A 131 -12.87 -5.90 -24.72
C LEU A 131 -12.89 -4.39 -25.03
N GLU A 132 -12.25 -3.97 -26.11
CA GLU A 132 -12.16 -2.54 -26.47
C GLU A 132 -13.55 -1.85 -26.58
N PRO A 133 -14.58 -2.42 -27.21
CA PRO A 133 -15.91 -1.81 -27.23
C PRO A 133 -16.58 -1.76 -25.85
N PHE A 134 -16.14 -2.59 -24.92
CA PHE A 134 -16.67 -2.64 -23.57
C PHE A 134 -15.99 -1.62 -22.66
N PHE A 135 -14.76 -1.19 -22.96
CA PHE A 135 -14.03 -0.24 -22.13
C PHE A 135 -14.04 1.16 -22.74
N PRO A 136 -14.40 2.20 -21.97
CA PRO A 136 -14.36 3.57 -22.44
C PRO A 136 -12.97 3.95 -22.92
N ASN A 137 -12.90 4.62 -24.07
CA ASN A 137 -11.66 5.24 -24.52
C ASN A 137 -11.43 6.51 -23.72
N LEU A 138 -10.42 6.50 -22.85
CA LEU A 138 -10.10 7.63 -21.99
C LEU A 138 -9.13 8.56 -22.68
N THR A 139 -9.45 9.85 -22.67
CA THR A 139 -8.60 10.87 -23.26
C THR A 139 -7.75 11.51 -22.17
N ASN A 140 -6.47 11.80 -22.46
CA ASN A 140 -5.54 12.44 -21.52
C ASN A 140 -5.18 11.62 -20.25
N VAL A 141 -5.47 10.32 -20.21
CA VAL A 141 -5.04 9.46 -19.10
C VAL A 141 -3.53 9.24 -19.16
N GLN A 142 -2.87 9.56 -18.06
CA GLN A 142 -1.46 9.24 -17.84
C GLN A 142 -1.35 7.96 -17.01
N GLN A 143 -0.13 7.41 -16.93
CA GLN A 143 0.14 6.33 -15.97
C GLN A 143 0.17 6.85 -14.52
N GLU A 144 0.48 8.13 -14.32
CA GLU A 144 0.61 8.76 -13.01
C GLU A 144 0.15 10.22 -13.04
N VAL A 145 -0.31 10.73 -11.89
CA VAL A 145 -0.70 12.15 -11.72
C VAL A 145 0.44 13.02 -11.18
N TYR A 146 1.64 12.48 -10.98
CA TYR A 146 2.75 13.21 -10.38
C TYR A 146 3.54 14.00 -11.43
N THR A 147 2.91 15.06 -11.95
CA THR A 147 3.52 15.94 -12.95
C THR A 147 3.46 17.41 -12.56
N GLY A 148 4.35 18.20 -13.16
CA GLY A 148 4.44 19.65 -13.06
C GLY A 148 3.11 20.41 -13.25
N ASN A 149 2.16 19.82 -13.97
CA ASN A 149 0.95 20.50 -14.44
C ASN A 149 -0.24 20.42 -13.48
N TYR A 150 -0.12 19.66 -12.39
CA TYR A 150 -1.22 19.37 -11.46
C TYR A 150 -1.00 19.94 -10.05
N ASP A 151 -0.10 20.92 -9.92
CA ASP A 151 0.13 21.63 -8.66
C ASP A 151 -1.13 22.35 -8.18
N GLY A 152 -1.52 22.12 -6.93
CA GLY A 152 -2.73 22.66 -6.30
C GLY A 152 -4.04 22.04 -6.77
N PHE A 153 -4.02 20.98 -7.60
CA PHE A 153 -5.25 20.37 -8.11
C PHE A 153 -5.86 19.39 -7.11
N SER A 154 -7.19 19.37 -7.04
CA SER A 154 -7.99 18.39 -6.30
C SER A 154 -8.43 17.23 -7.19
N PHE A 155 -8.44 16.05 -6.58
CA PHE A 155 -8.75 14.78 -7.20
C PHE A 155 -9.62 13.91 -6.30
N VAL A 156 -10.33 12.97 -6.91
CA VAL A 156 -10.87 11.78 -6.24
C VAL A 156 -10.12 10.56 -6.75
N SER A 157 -9.54 9.78 -5.84
CA SER A 157 -8.95 8.48 -6.12
C SER A 157 -9.91 7.36 -5.71
N VAL A 158 -9.97 6.32 -6.53
CA VAL A 158 -10.58 5.04 -6.18
C VAL A 158 -9.50 3.96 -6.28
N ASP A 159 -9.12 3.42 -5.12
CA ASP A 159 -8.01 2.49 -4.94
C ASP A 159 -8.51 1.13 -4.47
N MET A 160 -8.08 0.06 -5.15
CA MET A 160 -8.41 -1.31 -4.75
C MET A 160 -7.60 -1.69 -3.50
N THR A 161 -8.28 -1.82 -2.36
CA THR A 161 -7.60 -2.16 -1.10
C THR A 161 -7.09 -3.60 -1.16
N SER A 162 -5.83 -3.83 -0.77
CA SER A 162 -5.20 -5.16 -0.85
C SER A 162 -5.41 -5.84 -2.21
N ALA A 163 -5.22 -5.08 -3.30
CA ALA A 163 -5.60 -5.44 -4.67
C ALA A 163 -5.25 -6.87 -5.07
N ASN A 164 -4.06 -7.36 -4.72
CA ASN A 164 -3.63 -8.72 -5.06
C ASN A 164 -4.44 -9.81 -4.35
N PHE A 165 -4.74 -9.63 -3.06
CA PHE A 165 -5.58 -10.58 -2.32
C PHE A 165 -7.01 -10.57 -2.87
N ASN A 166 -7.58 -9.37 -3.02
CA ASN A 166 -8.97 -9.22 -3.45
C ASN A 166 -9.18 -9.74 -4.87
N ILE A 167 -8.23 -9.52 -5.78
CA ILE A 167 -8.38 -10.05 -7.15
C ILE A 167 -8.27 -11.57 -7.21
N MET A 168 -7.39 -12.17 -6.41
CA MET A 168 -7.25 -13.63 -6.34
C MET A 168 -8.55 -14.25 -5.81
N ARG A 169 -9.11 -13.70 -4.74
CA ARG A 169 -10.39 -14.13 -4.17
C ARG A 169 -11.56 -13.91 -5.13
N PHE A 170 -11.59 -12.79 -5.85
CA PHE A 170 -12.59 -12.49 -6.87
C PHE A 170 -12.58 -13.53 -8.00
N VAL A 171 -11.40 -13.98 -8.41
CA VAL A 171 -11.27 -15.04 -9.42
C VAL A 171 -11.83 -16.35 -8.91
N ASP A 172 -11.33 -16.79 -7.76
CA ASP A 172 -11.77 -18.00 -7.08
C ASP A 172 -11.33 -17.95 -5.60
N PRO A 173 -12.25 -18.15 -4.63
CA PRO A 173 -11.90 -18.18 -3.21
C PRO A 173 -10.78 -19.18 -2.84
N GLU A 174 -10.63 -20.30 -3.56
CA GLU A 174 -9.57 -21.29 -3.32
C GLU A 174 -8.16 -20.71 -3.53
N LEU A 175 -8.00 -19.72 -4.42
CA LEU A 175 -6.73 -19.00 -4.62
C LEU A 175 -6.32 -18.15 -3.42
N THR A 176 -7.21 -18.02 -2.44
CA THR A 176 -6.98 -17.40 -1.14
C THR A 176 -7.28 -18.36 0.00
N LEU A 177 -7.27 -19.67 -0.27
CA LEU A 177 -7.56 -20.73 0.71
C LEU A 177 -8.89 -20.51 1.43
N ASN A 178 -9.89 -20.00 0.69
CA ASN A 178 -11.22 -19.63 1.16
C ASN A 178 -11.25 -18.55 2.26
N CYS A 179 -10.13 -17.85 2.49
CA CYS A 179 -10.06 -16.74 3.43
C CYS A 179 -10.80 -15.52 2.87
N LYS A 180 -11.55 -14.80 3.71
CA LYS A 180 -12.27 -13.59 3.33
C LYS A 180 -11.41 -12.34 3.38
N THR A 181 -10.35 -12.38 4.18
CA THR A 181 -9.42 -11.25 4.37
C THR A 181 -7.96 -11.72 4.30
N TYR A 182 -7.06 -10.80 3.98
CA TYR A 182 -5.63 -11.06 4.05
C TYR A 182 -5.17 -11.46 5.47
N LYS A 183 -5.81 -10.87 6.49
CA LYS A 183 -5.58 -11.21 7.91
C LYS A 183 -5.90 -12.68 8.19
N GLU A 184 -7.03 -13.19 7.70
CA GLU A 184 -7.37 -14.61 7.80
C GLU A 184 -6.38 -15.51 7.08
N LEU A 185 -5.92 -15.12 5.89
CA LEU A 185 -4.92 -15.88 5.13
C LEU A 185 -3.59 -16.00 5.90
N ILE A 186 -3.14 -14.91 6.53
CA ILE A 186 -1.94 -14.91 7.37
C ILE A 186 -2.14 -15.78 8.61
N ARG A 187 -3.31 -15.71 9.25
CA ARG A 187 -3.66 -16.59 10.37
C ARG A 187 -3.59 -18.06 9.97
N PHE A 188 -4.13 -18.40 8.81
CA PHE A 188 -4.08 -19.75 8.26
C PHE A 188 -2.62 -20.22 8.10
N GLY A 189 -1.77 -19.41 7.47
CA GLY A 189 -0.35 -19.74 7.28
C GLY A 189 0.39 -19.97 8.60
N LEU A 190 0.19 -19.08 9.57
CA LEU A 190 0.79 -19.17 10.90
C LEU A 190 0.35 -20.43 11.63
N LYS A 191 -0.96 -20.69 11.73
CA LYS A 191 -1.48 -21.91 12.36
C LYS A 191 -0.98 -23.17 11.68
N SER A 192 -1.12 -23.23 10.35
CA SER A 192 -0.71 -24.41 9.57
C SER A 192 0.76 -24.74 9.76
N LYS A 193 1.62 -23.74 9.97
CA LYS A 193 3.04 -23.96 10.22
C LYS A 193 3.34 -24.30 11.69
N LEU A 194 2.72 -23.61 12.64
CA LEU A 194 2.93 -23.80 14.08
C LEU A 194 2.37 -25.14 14.59
N GLU A 195 1.26 -25.61 14.01
CA GLU A 195 0.62 -26.89 14.35
C GLU A 195 1.20 -28.07 13.56
N ASP A 196 2.13 -27.83 12.62
CA ASP A 196 2.76 -28.91 11.83
C ASP A 196 3.59 -29.82 12.75
N PRO A 197 3.24 -31.12 12.91
CA PRO A 197 3.94 -32.03 13.81
C PRO A 197 5.40 -32.28 13.39
N ASN A 198 5.77 -31.95 12.14
CA ASN A 198 7.13 -32.07 11.63
C ASN A 198 7.96 -30.80 11.86
N ASN A 199 7.37 -29.72 12.41
CA ASN A 199 8.17 -28.56 12.79
C ASN A 199 9.01 -28.86 14.04
N ASN A 200 10.14 -28.18 14.16
CA ASN A 200 11.09 -28.36 15.25
C ASN A 200 11.16 -27.12 16.16
N TYR A 201 10.14 -26.26 16.14
CA TYR A 201 10.17 -25.01 16.89
C TYR A 201 10.16 -25.26 18.40
N GLN A 202 9.33 -26.18 18.89
CA GLN A 202 9.32 -26.55 20.30
C GLN A 202 10.58 -27.31 20.72
N THR A 203 11.02 -28.29 19.91
CA THR A 203 12.10 -29.21 20.29
C THR A 203 13.50 -28.60 20.14
N MET A 204 13.79 -27.96 19.00
CA MET A 204 15.12 -27.40 18.72
C MET A 204 15.25 -25.95 19.17
N HIS A 205 14.17 -25.16 19.06
CA HIS A 205 14.21 -23.74 19.36
C HIS A 205 13.57 -23.35 20.70
N LYS A 206 12.95 -24.33 21.40
CA LYS A 206 12.25 -24.11 22.67
C LYS A 206 11.19 -23.00 22.58
N LEU A 207 10.58 -22.81 21.41
CA LEU A 207 9.52 -21.82 21.22
C LEU A 207 8.26 -22.24 21.99
N ASP A 208 7.63 -21.30 22.70
CA ASP A 208 6.32 -21.51 23.30
C ASP A 208 5.23 -21.37 22.22
N VAL A 209 5.02 -22.46 21.47
CA VAL A 209 4.06 -22.48 20.37
C VAL A 209 2.63 -22.29 20.86
N ASP A 210 2.27 -22.77 22.04
CA ASP A 210 0.91 -22.63 22.57
C ASP A 210 0.58 -21.17 22.90
N SER A 211 1.53 -20.44 23.50
CA SER A 211 1.39 -19.00 23.69
C SER A 211 1.29 -18.26 22.36
N LEU A 212 2.13 -18.60 21.39
CA LEU A 212 2.11 -17.94 20.08
C LEU A 212 0.82 -18.22 19.31
N LEU A 213 0.28 -19.44 19.39
CA LEU A 213 -1.01 -19.79 18.80
C LEU A 213 -2.17 -18.99 19.44
N LYS A 214 -2.13 -18.72 20.75
CA LYS A 214 -3.12 -17.83 21.40
C LYS A 214 -3.03 -16.41 20.84
N ASP A 215 -1.83 -15.89 20.62
CA ASP A 215 -1.65 -14.58 20.00
C ASP A 215 -2.17 -14.53 18.57
N VAL A 216 -1.93 -15.57 17.77
CA VAL A 216 -2.44 -15.69 16.40
C VAL A 216 -3.97 -15.70 16.32
N GLN A 217 -4.65 -16.13 17.39
CA GLN A 217 -6.11 -16.11 17.48
C GLN A 217 -6.66 -14.76 17.93
N ASN A 218 -5.83 -13.92 18.56
CA ASN A 218 -6.23 -12.61 19.04
C ASN A 218 -5.83 -11.52 18.03
N ASP A 219 -6.84 -10.88 17.45
CA ASP A 219 -6.71 -9.84 16.44
C ASP A 219 -5.97 -8.59 16.90
N ASP A 220 -5.93 -8.36 18.21
CA ASP A 220 -5.27 -7.24 18.86
C ASP A 220 -3.91 -7.63 19.45
N SER A 221 -3.48 -8.90 19.30
CA SER A 221 -2.16 -9.30 19.80
C SER A 221 -1.06 -8.53 19.05
N PRO A 222 -0.02 -8.06 19.75
CA PRO A 222 1.06 -7.32 19.12
C PRO A 222 1.72 -8.10 17.98
N PHE A 223 1.97 -9.40 18.19
CA PHE A 223 2.58 -10.27 17.18
C PHE A 223 1.72 -10.40 15.92
N PHE A 224 0.45 -10.76 16.09
CA PHE A 224 -0.40 -11.00 14.93
C PHE A 224 -0.64 -9.71 14.14
N LYS A 225 -0.86 -8.58 14.84
CA LYS A 225 -0.98 -7.26 14.23
C LYS A 225 0.28 -6.88 13.44
N TYR A 226 1.48 -7.10 14.00
CA TYR A 226 2.73 -6.86 13.28
C TYR A 226 2.76 -7.62 11.95
N VAL A 227 2.46 -8.93 11.97
CA VAL A 227 2.59 -9.78 10.78
C VAL A 227 1.55 -9.39 9.71
N THR A 228 0.34 -8.98 10.11
CA THR A 228 -0.72 -8.59 9.17
C THR A 228 -0.49 -7.22 8.53
N ASP A 229 0.16 -6.32 9.26
CA ASP A 229 0.45 -4.95 8.81
C ASP A 229 1.75 -4.88 7.97
N ALA A 230 2.58 -5.92 8.01
CA ALA A 230 3.81 -6.02 7.24
C ALA A 230 3.54 -6.12 5.73
N LYS A 231 3.57 -4.97 5.04
CA LYS A 231 3.39 -4.84 3.59
C LYS A 231 4.32 -5.74 2.78
N TYR A 232 5.57 -5.89 3.22
CA TYR A 232 6.53 -6.75 2.52
C TYR A 232 6.07 -8.22 2.49
N LEU A 233 5.49 -8.75 3.56
CA LEU A 233 5.01 -10.14 3.58
C LEU A 233 3.89 -10.36 2.58
N ARG A 234 2.99 -9.38 2.44
CA ARG A 234 1.94 -9.39 1.40
C ARG A 234 2.55 -9.41 0.01
N GLN A 235 3.56 -8.59 -0.24
CA GLN A 235 4.30 -8.58 -1.51
C GLN A 235 5.00 -9.92 -1.79
N VAL A 236 5.54 -10.59 -0.76
CA VAL A 236 6.18 -11.91 -0.93
C VAL A 236 5.16 -12.97 -1.36
N VAL A 237 3.97 -13.00 -0.72
CA VAL A 237 2.90 -13.93 -1.11
C VAL A 237 2.47 -13.65 -2.55
N PHE A 238 1.97 -12.46 -2.84
CA PHE A 238 1.32 -12.23 -4.13
C PHE A 238 2.27 -11.92 -5.28
N GLY A 239 3.49 -11.48 -4.98
CA GLY A 239 4.54 -11.23 -5.98
C GLY A 239 5.05 -12.50 -6.65
N LYS A 240 4.85 -13.68 -6.02
CA LYS A 240 5.19 -14.99 -6.61
C LYS A 240 4.02 -15.66 -7.34
N LEU A 241 2.79 -15.24 -7.05
CA LEU A 241 1.57 -15.85 -7.59
C LEU A 241 1.10 -15.22 -8.92
N SER A 242 1.97 -15.17 -9.93
CA SER A 242 1.66 -14.62 -11.26
C SER A 242 1.16 -13.17 -11.28
N PRO A 243 1.97 -12.22 -10.79
CA PRO A 243 1.58 -10.81 -10.60
C PRO A 243 1.11 -10.11 -11.88
N LYS A 244 1.66 -10.47 -13.06
CA LYS A 244 1.21 -9.89 -14.34
C LYS A 244 -0.25 -10.22 -14.64
N ARG A 245 -0.69 -11.43 -14.34
CA ARG A 245 -2.06 -11.88 -14.58
C ARG A 245 -3.03 -11.20 -13.61
N GLN A 246 -2.63 -11.08 -12.34
CA GLN A 246 -3.36 -10.29 -11.35
C GLN A 246 -3.58 -8.84 -11.85
N GLN A 247 -2.52 -8.17 -12.33
CA GLN A 247 -2.61 -6.80 -12.84
C GLN A 247 -3.56 -6.66 -14.04
N VAL A 248 -3.60 -7.62 -14.96
CA VAL A 248 -4.54 -7.57 -16.10
C VAL A 248 -5.98 -7.65 -15.60
N ILE A 249 -6.29 -8.56 -14.68
CA ILE A 249 -7.64 -8.71 -14.13
C ILE A 249 -8.03 -7.47 -13.32
N GLN A 250 -7.11 -6.92 -12.53
CA GLN A 250 -7.32 -5.64 -11.82
C GLN A 250 -7.67 -4.51 -12.80
N LYS A 251 -6.93 -4.37 -13.91
CA LYS A 251 -7.25 -3.39 -14.96
C LYS A 251 -8.65 -3.60 -15.56
N CYS A 252 -9.07 -4.84 -15.79
CA CYS A 252 -10.42 -5.12 -16.28
C CYS A 252 -11.50 -4.68 -15.28
N VAL A 253 -11.30 -4.93 -13.99
CA VAL A 253 -12.19 -4.46 -12.91
C VAL A 253 -12.22 -2.91 -12.86
N MET A 254 -11.06 -2.26 -12.91
CA MET A 254 -11.01 -0.79 -12.87
C MET A 254 -11.69 -0.17 -14.11
N ARG A 255 -11.47 -0.74 -15.29
CA ARG A 255 -12.11 -0.25 -16.53
C ARG A 255 -13.62 -0.49 -16.56
N SER A 256 -14.10 -1.60 -15.98
CA SER A 256 -15.54 -1.82 -15.85
C SER A 256 -16.18 -0.86 -14.84
N LEU A 257 -15.49 -0.52 -13.75
CA LEU A 257 -15.91 0.54 -12.83
C LEU A 257 -16.00 1.89 -13.56
N ILE A 258 -14.99 2.26 -14.35
CA ILE A 258 -15.01 3.51 -15.14
C ILE A 258 -16.23 3.56 -16.07
N LYS A 259 -16.48 2.48 -16.83
CA LYS A 259 -17.66 2.35 -17.69
C LYS A 259 -18.95 2.64 -16.93
N LEU A 260 -19.11 1.97 -15.79
CA LEU A 260 -20.28 2.08 -14.95
C LEU A 260 -20.47 3.48 -14.36
N LEU A 261 -19.37 4.12 -13.91
CA LEU A 261 -19.41 5.49 -13.41
C LEU A 261 -19.89 6.47 -14.49
N LEU A 262 -19.40 6.34 -15.73
CA LEU A 262 -19.85 7.15 -16.86
C LEU A 262 -21.33 6.92 -17.18
N GLU A 263 -21.76 5.66 -17.28
CA GLU A 263 -23.16 5.32 -17.58
C GLU A 263 -24.14 5.83 -16.52
N LYS A 264 -23.77 5.73 -15.22
CA LYS A 264 -24.59 6.24 -14.12
C LYS A 264 -24.57 7.77 -14.05
N ALA A 265 -23.45 8.40 -14.41
CA ALA A 265 -23.35 9.86 -14.47
C ALA A 265 -24.29 10.45 -15.54
N ASP A 266 -24.36 9.81 -16.72
CA ASP A 266 -25.26 10.22 -17.80
C ASP A 266 -26.74 10.18 -17.37
N GLN A 267 -27.09 9.21 -16.53
CA GLN A 267 -28.43 9.01 -15.98
C GLN A 267 -28.74 9.88 -14.75
N CYS A 268 -27.75 10.57 -14.19
CA CYS A 268 -27.90 11.36 -12.97
C CYS A 268 -28.22 12.84 -13.29
N ASP A 269 -29.11 13.47 -12.53
CA ASP A 269 -29.41 14.91 -12.70
C ASP A 269 -28.43 15.84 -11.97
N ASN A 270 -27.44 15.30 -11.25
CA ASN A 270 -26.49 16.12 -10.52
C ASN A 270 -25.46 16.77 -11.48
N PRO A 271 -25.45 18.10 -11.62
CA PRO A 271 -24.56 18.80 -12.57
C PRO A 271 -23.08 18.66 -12.22
N ILE A 272 -22.74 18.49 -10.94
CA ILE A 272 -21.35 18.29 -10.49
C ILE A 272 -20.85 16.93 -10.94
N VAL A 273 -21.67 15.88 -10.78
CA VAL A 273 -21.31 14.52 -11.21
C VAL A 273 -21.09 14.49 -12.73
N LYS A 274 -22.03 15.05 -13.50
CA LYS A 274 -21.93 15.16 -14.97
C LYS A 274 -20.71 15.96 -15.43
N LYS A 275 -20.31 17.00 -14.68
CA LYS A 275 -19.12 17.80 -14.99
C LYS A 275 -17.82 17.02 -14.89
N TYR A 276 -17.71 16.10 -13.92
CA TYR A 276 -16.43 15.46 -13.58
C TYR A 276 -16.30 14.01 -14.04
N LEU A 277 -17.40 13.30 -14.26
CA LEU A 277 -17.38 11.96 -14.83
C LEU A 277 -17.49 12.02 -16.35
N THR A 278 -16.42 12.51 -16.97
CA THR A 278 -16.22 12.53 -18.42
C THR A 278 -14.87 11.89 -18.76
N THR A 279 -14.71 11.39 -19.99
CA THR A 279 -13.53 10.60 -20.39
C THR A 279 -12.21 11.38 -20.36
N ASP A 280 -12.24 12.72 -20.36
CA ASP A 280 -11.08 13.61 -20.29
C ASP A 280 -10.66 14.00 -18.85
N ARG A 281 -11.51 13.69 -17.86
CA ARG A 281 -11.27 14.01 -16.44
C ARG A 281 -10.54 12.91 -15.67
N PHE A 282 -10.42 11.72 -16.24
CA PHE A 282 -9.59 10.66 -15.69
C PHE A 282 -8.11 11.05 -15.87
N GLY A 283 -7.46 11.47 -14.79
CA GLY A 283 -6.06 11.92 -14.80
C GLY A 283 -5.06 10.75 -14.80
N SER A 284 -5.42 9.63 -14.17
CA SER A 284 -4.62 8.41 -14.15
C SER A 284 -5.50 7.16 -14.02
N CYS A 285 -5.02 6.06 -14.60
CA CYS A 285 -5.58 4.73 -14.43
C CYS A 285 -4.45 3.70 -14.39
N THR A 286 -4.10 3.22 -13.19
CA THR A 286 -3.17 2.11 -13.00
C THR A 286 -3.93 0.78 -13.05
N ALA A 287 -3.31 -0.30 -12.55
CA ALA A 287 -4.01 -1.57 -12.41
C ALA A 287 -5.06 -1.54 -11.30
N ASP A 288 -4.77 -0.83 -10.22
CA ASP A 288 -5.48 -0.85 -8.94
C ASP A 288 -6.01 0.52 -8.50
N GLU A 289 -5.66 1.60 -9.17
CA GLU A 289 -6.10 2.97 -8.83
C GLU A 289 -6.62 3.70 -10.07
N ILE A 290 -7.75 4.40 -9.92
CA ILE A 290 -8.19 5.43 -10.87
C ILE A 290 -8.20 6.78 -10.15
N VAL A 291 -7.80 7.83 -10.86
CA VAL A 291 -7.76 9.19 -10.32
C VAL A 291 -8.54 10.12 -11.23
N ILE A 292 -9.54 10.78 -10.68
CA ILE A 292 -10.46 11.68 -11.38
C ILE A 292 -10.18 13.11 -10.93
N ARG A 293 -9.96 14.02 -11.88
CA ARG A 293 -9.65 15.43 -11.63
C ARG A 293 -10.92 16.23 -11.34
N VAL A 294 -10.93 16.96 -10.22
CA VAL A 294 -12.03 17.84 -9.80
C VAL A 294 -11.68 19.33 -10.07
N SER A 295 -10.40 19.66 -10.13
CA SER A 295 -9.97 21.03 -10.52
C SER A 295 -10.10 21.29 -12.01
N ASP A 296 -10.42 22.53 -12.34
CA ASP A 296 -10.44 23.02 -13.71
C ASP A 296 -9.04 23.47 -14.17
N THR A 297 -8.73 23.22 -15.43
CA THR A 297 -7.51 23.69 -16.10
C THR A 297 -7.76 24.95 -16.90
N LYS A 298 -6.69 25.63 -17.34
CA LYS A 298 -6.80 26.72 -18.34
C LYS A 298 -7.48 26.28 -19.65
N ARG A 299 -7.48 24.98 -19.97
CA ARG A 299 -8.16 24.44 -21.17
C ARG A 299 -9.65 24.23 -20.98
N ASP A 300 -10.14 24.25 -19.74
CA ASP A 300 -11.53 23.93 -19.44
C ASP A 300 -12.46 25.13 -19.77
N ASN A 301 -11.92 26.28 -20.22
CA ASN A 301 -12.65 27.48 -20.67
C ASN A 301 -13.68 28.01 -19.67
N ILE A 302 -13.50 27.75 -18.37
CA ILE A 302 -14.37 28.24 -17.31
C ILE A 302 -13.76 29.54 -16.76
N ALA A 303 -14.56 30.61 -16.75
CA ALA A 303 -14.14 31.98 -16.40
C ALA A 303 -13.77 32.17 -14.92
N GLU A 304 -14.11 31.21 -14.04
CA GLU A 304 -13.88 31.31 -12.60
C GLU A 304 -13.15 30.08 -12.06
N GLN A 305 -11.99 30.31 -11.44
CA GLN A 305 -11.37 29.29 -10.58
C GLN A 305 -12.29 29.06 -9.38
N LEU A 306 -12.72 27.81 -9.19
CA LEU A 306 -13.50 27.42 -8.02
C LEU A 306 -12.78 27.82 -6.73
N SER A 307 -13.54 28.36 -5.77
CA SER A 307 -13.01 28.58 -4.42
C SER A 307 -12.56 27.25 -3.79
N LYS A 308 -11.67 27.29 -2.81
CA LYS A 308 -11.26 26.07 -2.08
C LYS A 308 -12.45 25.33 -1.44
N GLN A 309 -13.46 26.09 -1.00
CA GLN A 309 -14.67 25.52 -0.39
C GLN A 309 -15.55 24.81 -1.43
N ASP A 310 -15.67 25.35 -2.63
CA ASP A 310 -16.43 24.70 -3.71
C ASP A 310 -15.72 23.45 -4.23
N GLN A 311 -14.38 23.48 -4.34
CA GLN A 311 -13.59 22.30 -4.70
C GLN A 311 -13.81 21.17 -3.69
N LEU A 312 -13.76 21.49 -2.39
CA LEU A 312 -14.05 20.55 -1.32
C LEU A 312 -15.46 19.95 -1.44
N LEU A 313 -16.48 20.80 -1.65
CA LEU A 313 -17.85 20.36 -1.84
C LEU A 313 -18.00 19.43 -3.05
N HIS A 314 -17.42 19.80 -4.19
CA HIS A 314 -17.45 19.01 -5.42
C HIS A 314 -16.76 17.66 -5.25
N THR A 315 -15.59 17.64 -4.59
CA THR A 315 -14.88 16.41 -4.27
C THR A 315 -15.73 15.50 -3.38
N ASN A 316 -16.36 16.02 -2.33
CA ASN A 316 -17.22 15.21 -1.45
C ASN A 316 -18.45 14.64 -2.18
N ILE A 317 -19.11 15.45 -3.01
CA ILE A 317 -20.25 14.99 -3.83
C ILE A 317 -19.83 13.87 -4.77
N LEU A 318 -18.69 14.02 -5.44
CA LEU A 318 -18.17 13.00 -6.35
C LEU A 318 -17.77 11.72 -5.61
N MET A 319 -17.08 11.83 -4.47
CA MET A 319 -16.74 10.66 -3.62
C MET A 319 -17.99 9.90 -3.22
N LYS A 320 -19.02 10.61 -2.73
CA LYS A 320 -20.28 9.98 -2.33
C LYS A 320 -20.94 9.24 -3.51
N PHE A 321 -21.04 9.88 -4.67
CA PHE A 321 -21.61 9.25 -5.86
C PHE A 321 -20.86 7.97 -6.27
N ILE A 322 -19.53 7.98 -6.22
CA ILE A 322 -18.71 6.81 -6.54
C ILE A 322 -18.95 5.68 -5.52
N ARG A 323 -18.97 5.98 -4.22
CA ARG A 323 -19.26 4.98 -3.17
C ARG A 323 -20.65 4.37 -3.38
N ASP A 324 -21.66 5.20 -3.53
CA ASP A 324 -23.04 4.76 -3.77
C ASP A 324 -23.14 3.88 -5.05
N THR A 325 -22.36 4.20 -6.09
CA THR A 325 -22.30 3.40 -7.33
C THR A 325 -21.66 2.03 -7.07
N ILE A 326 -20.51 1.97 -6.39
CA ILE A 326 -19.82 0.72 -6.02
C ILE A 326 -20.74 -0.15 -5.14
N ASP A 327 -21.37 0.45 -4.14
CA ASP A 327 -22.24 -0.25 -3.19
C ASP A 327 -23.52 -0.76 -3.84
N SER A 328 -23.97 -0.14 -4.94
CA SER A 328 -25.15 -0.59 -5.67
C SER A 328 -24.91 -1.79 -6.60
N GLU A 329 -23.65 -2.19 -6.82
CA GLU A 329 -23.27 -3.12 -7.90
C GLU A 329 -22.67 -4.42 -7.33
N PRO A 330 -23.42 -5.54 -7.31
CA PRO A 330 -23.04 -6.77 -6.62
C PRO A 330 -21.70 -7.38 -7.07
N TYR A 331 -21.36 -7.18 -8.34
CA TYR A 331 -20.09 -7.58 -8.92
C TYR A 331 -18.91 -6.83 -8.28
N LEU A 332 -19.03 -5.52 -8.06
CA LEU A 332 -17.99 -4.70 -7.47
C LEU A 332 -17.85 -4.95 -5.98
N GLN A 333 -18.92 -5.32 -5.28
CA GLN A 333 -18.88 -5.71 -3.86
C GLN A 333 -17.98 -6.93 -3.57
N GLN A 334 -17.57 -7.69 -4.60
CA GLN A 334 -16.59 -8.77 -4.45
C GLN A 334 -15.17 -8.26 -4.22
N VAL A 335 -14.92 -6.98 -4.49
CA VAL A 335 -13.63 -6.31 -4.40
C VAL A 335 -13.77 -5.10 -3.48
N THR A 336 -12.83 -4.91 -2.55
CA THR A 336 -12.86 -3.75 -1.67
C THR A 336 -12.19 -2.55 -2.33
N PHE A 337 -12.92 -1.44 -2.43
CA PHE A 337 -12.41 -0.16 -2.91
C PHE A 337 -12.32 0.85 -1.77
N ARG A 338 -11.35 1.76 -1.89
CA ARG A 338 -11.19 2.92 -1.01
C ARG A 338 -11.35 4.17 -1.88
N VAL A 339 -12.30 5.03 -1.53
CA VAL A 339 -12.60 6.27 -2.26
C VAL A 339 -12.15 7.46 -1.43
N GLU A 340 -11.18 8.23 -1.94
CA GLU A 340 -10.51 9.30 -1.20
C GLU A 340 -10.34 10.56 -2.04
N GLY A 341 -10.64 11.71 -1.44
CA GLY A 341 -10.36 13.02 -2.01
C GLY A 341 -8.99 13.50 -1.57
N PHE A 342 -8.23 14.15 -2.45
CA PHE A 342 -6.96 14.77 -2.08
C PHE A 342 -6.64 15.98 -2.96
N THR A 343 -5.83 16.88 -2.45
CA THR A 343 -5.15 17.94 -3.21
C THR A 343 -3.70 17.55 -3.43
N LEU A 344 -3.16 17.79 -4.62
CA LEU A 344 -1.76 17.51 -4.94
C LEU A 344 -0.93 18.79 -4.84
N GLN A 345 0.15 18.78 -4.07
CA GLN A 345 1.11 19.88 -3.98
C GLN A 345 2.48 19.42 -4.48
N GLN A 346 3.17 20.28 -5.23
CA GLN A 346 4.56 20.07 -5.60
C GLN A 346 5.50 20.62 -4.53
N ILE A 347 6.58 19.88 -4.32
CA ILE A 347 7.68 20.31 -3.46
C ILE A 347 8.82 20.74 -4.37
N LYS A 348 9.15 22.04 -4.36
CA LYS A 348 10.19 22.62 -5.22
C LYS A 348 11.38 23.09 -4.40
N SER A 349 12.56 22.97 -4.98
CA SER A 349 13.80 23.47 -4.41
C SER A 349 14.40 24.48 -5.38
N SER A 350 14.70 25.68 -4.89
CA SER A 350 15.38 26.72 -5.67
C SER A 350 16.78 26.25 -6.15
N LYS A 351 17.41 25.33 -5.42
CA LYS A 351 18.72 24.75 -5.76
C LYS A 351 18.65 23.68 -6.85
N LEU A 352 17.49 23.07 -7.07
CA LEU A 352 17.29 22.00 -8.07
C LEU A 352 16.52 22.47 -9.32
N GLY A 353 16.28 23.78 -9.43
CA GLY A 353 15.58 24.42 -10.54
C GLY A 353 14.08 24.15 -10.53
N ASP A 354 13.44 24.20 -11.71
CA ASP A 354 11.98 24.09 -11.84
C ASP A 354 11.43 22.66 -11.64
N LYS A 355 12.30 21.67 -11.45
CA LYS A 355 11.88 20.28 -11.25
C LYS A 355 11.38 20.07 -9.82
N ALA A 356 10.23 19.43 -9.68
CA ALA A 356 9.73 19.00 -8.38
C ALA A 356 10.69 17.96 -7.77
N VAL A 357 11.01 18.14 -6.49
CA VAL A 357 11.76 17.19 -5.63
C VAL A 357 10.85 16.03 -5.21
N GLY A 358 9.55 16.28 -5.19
CA GLY A 358 8.50 15.31 -4.94
C GLY A 358 7.14 15.99 -4.87
N TYR A 359 6.15 15.23 -4.44
CA TYR A 359 4.76 15.65 -4.37
C TYR A 359 4.16 15.25 -3.03
N VAL A 360 3.13 15.97 -2.59
CA VAL A 360 2.32 15.63 -1.40
C VAL A 360 0.86 15.52 -1.82
N LYS A 361 0.23 14.38 -1.52
CA LYS A 361 -1.23 14.27 -1.47
C LYS A 361 -1.68 14.77 -0.10
N GLU A 362 -2.44 15.86 -0.06
CA GLU A 362 -3.14 16.34 1.13
C GLU A 362 -4.57 15.81 1.09
N TYR A 363 -4.87 14.84 1.94
CA TYR A 363 -6.17 14.20 1.92
C TYR A 363 -7.25 15.15 2.46
N ILE A 364 -8.40 15.08 1.81
CA ILE A 364 -9.58 15.82 2.18
C ILE A 364 -10.31 14.99 3.25
N ASN A 365 -10.44 15.56 4.45
CA ASN A 365 -11.14 14.89 5.54
C ASN A 365 -12.64 14.82 5.25
N ASP A 366 -13.19 13.63 5.44
CA ASP A 366 -14.58 13.30 5.19
C ASP A 366 -15.53 13.73 6.33
N GLN A 367 -15.35 14.94 6.85
CA GLN A 367 -16.14 15.43 7.98
C GLN A 367 -17.63 15.59 7.64
N MET A 368 -17.98 15.73 6.35
CA MET A 368 -19.36 15.86 5.88
C MET A 368 -20.11 14.52 5.85
N LEU A 369 -19.43 13.37 5.76
CA LEU A 369 -20.06 12.04 5.77
C LEU A 369 -19.95 11.32 7.12
N GLY A 370 -19.25 11.91 8.11
CA GLY A 370 -19.15 11.35 9.46
C GLY A 370 -18.24 10.11 9.56
N GLU A 371 -17.53 9.75 8.49
CA GLU A 371 -16.62 8.61 8.45
C GLU A 371 -15.19 9.05 8.82
N LYS A 372 -14.59 8.40 9.81
CA LYS A 372 -13.15 8.56 10.07
C LYS A 372 -12.39 7.95 8.89
N SER A 373 -11.40 8.65 8.34
CA SER A 373 -10.52 8.11 7.31
C SER A 373 -9.83 6.83 7.83
N HIS A 374 -10.29 5.67 7.37
CA HIS A 374 -9.86 4.35 7.84
C HIS A 374 -8.52 3.88 7.26
N SER A 375 -7.60 4.78 6.93
CA SER A 375 -6.25 4.32 6.58
C SER A 375 -5.50 3.98 7.86
N GLU A 376 -5.57 2.71 8.29
CA GLU A 376 -4.84 2.14 9.43
C GLU A 376 -3.30 2.36 9.36
N HIS A 377 -2.80 2.85 8.21
CA HIS A 377 -1.40 3.01 7.88
C HIS A 377 -0.94 4.47 7.69
N ARG A 378 -1.82 5.46 7.80
CA ARG A 378 -1.40 6.88 7.85
C ARG A 378 -1.35 7.28 9.31
N GLY A 379 -0.26 7.93 9.74
CA GLY A 379 -0.14 8.43 11.11
C GLY A 379 -1.12 9.57 11.40
N LEU A 380 -0.76 10.45 12.32
CA LEU A 380 -1.63 11.57 12.73
C LEU A 380 -1.80 12.62 11.61
N LEU A 381 -0.94 12.61 10.60
CA LEU A 381 -0.93 13.58 9.51
C LEU A 381 -1.69 13.05 8.30
N ASN A 382 -2.63 13.84 7.80
CA ASN A 382 -3.50 13.48 6.67
C ASN A 382 -2.83 13.74 5.31
N VAL A 383 -1.57 13.30 5.15
CA VAL A 383 -0.78 13.54 3.94
C VAL A 383 -0.08 12.26 3.45
N GLU A 384 0.30 12.21 2.19
CA GLU A 384 1.18 11.16 1.63
C GLU A 384 2.21 11.77 0.66
N PHE A 385 3.49 11.49 0.91
CA PHE A 385 4.58 11.93 0.03
C PHE A 385 4.78 10.94 -1.13
N LYS A 386 4.96 11.46 -2.35
CA LYS A 386 5.12 10.70 -3.59
C LYS A 386 6.30 11.23 -4.41
N GLY A 387 7.02 10.33 -5.08
CA GLY A 387 8.16 10.69 -5.94
C GLY A 387 9.37 11.27 -5.20
N VAL A 388 9.40 11.22 -3.87
CA VAL A 388 10.52 11.70 -3.07
C VAL A 388 11.58 10.60 -2.97
N THR A 389 12.82 10.91 -3.35
CA THR A 389 13.91 9.95 -3.18
C THR A 389 14.23 9.78 -1.69
N ASN A 390 14.42 8.54 -1.22
CA ASN A 390 14.58 8.22 0.21
C ASN A 390 15.65 9.05 0.92
N TYR A 391 16.78 9.38 0.27
CA TYR A 391 17.83 10.17 0.90
C TYR A 391 17.52 11.67 1.00
N LEU A 392 16.54 12.17 0.24
CA LEU A 392 16.05 13.55 0.33
C LEU A 392 14.83 13.66 1.25
N PHE A 393 14.22 12.53 1.61
CA PHE A 393 12.98 12.48 2.38
C PHE A 393 13.04 13.27 3.70
N PRO A 394 14.11 13.20 4.53
CA PRO A 394 14.16 13.98 5.77
C PRO A 394 14.07 15.50 5.53
N GLN A 395 14.77 15.99 4.50
CA GLN A 395 14.79 17.41 4.14
C GLN A 395 13.45 17.85 3.57
N VAL A 396 12.87 17.04 2.68
CA VAL A 396 11.54 17.28 2.09
C VAL A 396 10.47 17.32 3.17
N PHE A 397 10.49 16.35 4.08
CA PHE A 397 9.56 16.26 5.19
C PHE A 397 9.64 17.50 6.07
N LYS A 398 10.83 17.88 6.52
CA LYS A 398 11.01 19.06 7.36
C LYS A 398 10.63 20.36 6.65
N HIS A 399 11.04 20.52 5.39
CA HIS A 399 10.67 21.69 4.59
C HIS A 399 9.15 21.85 4.48
N TYR A 400 8.43 20.78 4.14
CA TYR A 400 6.98 20.80 4.01
C TYR A 400 6.28 21.18 5.33
N PHE A 401 6.77 20.70 6.47
CA PHE A 401 6.23 21.03 7.79
C PHE A 401 6.85 22.29 8.43
N GLY A 402 7.65 23.07 7.71
CA GLY A 402 8.29 24.29 8.23
C GLY A 402 9.27 24.04 9.39
N LYS A 403 9.87 22.85 9.48
CA LYS A 403 10.86 22.48 10.50
C LYS A 403 12.28 22.79 10.00
N GLU A 404 13.17 23.13 10.93
CA GLU A 404 14.58 23.40 10.62
C GLU A 404 15.33 22.14 10.16
N ILE A 405 15.99 22.24 9.00
CA ILE A 405 16.83 21.17 8.45
C ILE A 405 18.14 21.10 9.24
N GLN A 406 18.43 19.93 9.81
CA GLN A 406 19.59 19.65 10.63
C GLN A 406 20.62 18.81 9.86
N VAL A 407 21.82 18.68 10.44
CA VAL A 407 22.92 17.91 9.84
C VAL A 407 22.52 16.46 9.56
N ASN A 408 21.71 15.83 10.42
CA ASN A 408 21.26 14.45 10.22
C ASN A 408 20.30 14.27 9.04
N ASP A 409 19.58 15.32 8.64
CA ASP A 409 18.66 15.25 7.49
C ASP A 409 19.40 15.21 6.15
N ARG A 410 20.67 15.62 6.16
CA ARG A 410 21.56 15.64 5.00
C ARG A 410 22.34 14.34 4.83
N LYS A 411 22.19 13.40 5.75
CA LYS A 411 22.91 12.12 5.74
C LYS A 411 22.20 11.10 4.88
N PHE A 412 22.98 10.30 4.15
CA PHE A 412 22.46 9.22 3.31
C PHE A 412 23.46 8.08 3.14
N LEU A 413 22.99 6.92 2.69
CA LEU A 413 23.86 5.81 2.31
C LEU A 413 24.34 5.98 0.87
N LEU A 414 25.64 6.17 0.70
CA LEU A 414 26.35 6.08 -0.57
C LEU A 414 26.73 4.61 -0.82
N ASP A 415 26.37 4.09 -1.99
CA ASP A 415 26.56 2.70 -2.43
C ASP A 415 26.03 1.65 -1.43
N GLY A 416 25.07 2.03 -0.61
CA GLY A 416 24.49 1.17 0.43
C GLY A 416 25.44 0.84 1.59
N GLN A 417 26.63 1.45 1.65
CA GLN A 417 27.69 1.08 2.59
C GLN A 417 28.16 2.25 3.44
N PHE A 418 28.34 3.44 2.86
CA PHE A 418 28.96 4.57 3.54
C PHE A 418 27.95 5.66 3.86
N ILE A 419 27.99 6.20 5.08
CA ILE A 419 27.18 7.36 5.42
C ILE A 419 27.88 8.61 4.90
N ALA A 420 27.33 9.20 3.85
CA ALA A 420 27.75 10.48 3.31
C ALA A 420 26.84 11.60 3.86
N THR A 421 27.30 12.85 3.77
CA THR A 421 26.52 14.04 4.16
C THR A 421 26.56 15.02 3.00
N LEU A 422 25.41 15.58 2.61
CA LEU A 422 25.38 16.70 1.67
C LEU A 422 25.96 17.95 2.33
N ASP A 423 26.84 18.65 1.60
CA ASP A 423 27.51 19.86 2.10
C ASP A 423 26.50 20.94 2.49
N GLU A 424 25.41 21.07 1.72
CA GLU A 424 24.35 22.05 1.90
C GLU A 424 22.96 21.38 1.84
N PRO A 425 21.94 21.88 2.57
CA PRO A 425 20.57 21.40 2.41
C PRO A 425 20.05 21.75 1.01
N ILE A 426 19.09 20.98 0.51
CA ILE A 426 18.51 21.24 -0.81
C ILE A 426 17.43 22.34 -0.79
N PHE A 427 16.95 22.79 0.37
CA PHE A 427 15.97 23.87 0.49
C PHE A 427 16.61 25.16 1.01
#